data_AF-A0A978TYG4-F1
#
_entry.id   AF-A0A978TYG4-F1
#
_cell.length_a   1.000
_cell.length_b   1.000
_cell.length_c   1.000
_cell.angle_alpha   90.00
_cell.angle_beta   90.00
_cell.angle_gamma   90.00
#
_symmetry.space_group_name_H-M   'P 1'
#
loop_
_entity.id
_entity.type
_entity.pdbx_description
1 polymer ?
#
loop_
_entity_poly.entity_id
_entity_poly.type
_entity_poly.pdbx_seq_one_letter_code
_entity_poly.pdbx_strand_id
1 'polypeptide(L)'
;MSVDTTLSPEPHAPPRLGRVVAEYWVEGGTAIAYSVEAGQYIQILDVEGCQCSDLIAFSGKHYSEAIDPTVTRTLNGRSLPKVGLQGKYFSQNMQPMLEVIQDTCGRHDSFLLACTAKYYEDLGYPGHPSCSENFNQVLQPYGIAPRPGWSAINFFYNTWVDDEGAIIGGEAWSRPGDYVLLRAHQDLLCASSSCADDIDPVNGWNPTPILIRIYEATEHFPRLLGRRIAPQAPLQLTRSTAFTARIQQLTSDLVEYNGFWVPNSFANHGLQDEYWALRERAVLLDLSALRKFEITGTDAFHVLQLTFSRDISKLKVGQSAYGCLLNPHGGIIDDGIVFCLGEMHYRYVGNCDTDADWLINVASQRSLQVDVRNSSDRLHNLAIQGPLSREILRALVAFDPCFQSLTIDTLPYFHFATGAIAGIPLLLSRTGYTGELGYELFVHPDHGPALWDALMTAGEPFGLQPMGMLALDRARIEAGLLAAGREFDDLISPYQAGIGWAVAIKKPDFIGKAALEKIRERPPRVAVGLLLDGNEVAAHGQWVHPVGDRWRVGVITSATFSPILNRSIALAQIAPEYADIGTVVEVGLVDGLKRRVSATVGTLAAYDPTKSRVKA
;
A
#
# COMPACT_ATOMS: atom_id res chain seq x y z
N MET A 1 -2.20 47.98 15.62
CA MET A 1 -1.68 48.51 14.34
C MET A 1 -2.29 47.67 13.24
N SER A 2 -2.84 48.32 12.21
CA SER A 2 -3.53 47.70 11.08
C SER A 2 -2.64 46.68 10.37
N VAL A 3 -3.13 45.44 10.23
CA VAL A 3 -2.45 44.35 9.51
C VAL A 3 -2.61 44.62 8.01
N ASP A 4 -1.48 44.82 7.34
CA ASP A 4 -1.40 45.06 5.91
C ASP A 4 -1.50 43.72 5.17
N THR A 5 -2.60 43.53 4.43
CA THR A 5 -2.94 42.29 3.72
C THR A 5 -2.38 42.24 2.30
N THR A 6 -1.08 42.44 2.13
CA THR A 6 -0.39 42.20 0.85
C THR A 6 1.03 41.68 1.06
N LEU A 7 1.17 40.42 1.51
CA LEU A 7 2.40 39.66 1.30
C LEU A 7 2.35 39.06 -0.11
N SER A 8 3.12 39.67 -1.03
CA SER A 8 3.49 39.03 -2.30
C SER A 8 4.21 37.72 -1.99
N PRO A 9 3.90 36.59 -2.67
CA PRO A 9 4.62 35.35 -2.45
C PRO A 9 6.09 35.53 -2.83
N GLU A 10 7.00 35.24 -1.90
CA GLU A 10 8.42 35.10 -2.23
C GLU A 10 8.59 34.03 -3.32
N PRO A 11 9.49 34.23 -4.29
CA PRO A 11 9.52 33.49 -5.56
C PRO A 11 9.78 31.96 -5.45
N HIS A 12 10.00 31.43 -4.25
CA HIS A 12 10.27 30.01 -3.99
C HIS A 12 9.32 29.34 -2.99
N ALA A 13 8.31 30.04 -2.45
CA ALA A 13 7.36 29.43 -1.51
C ALA A 13 6.38 28.47 -2.23
N PRO A 14 6.21 27.22 -1.77
CA PRO A 14 5.22 26.30 -2.32
C PRO A 14 3.80 26.88 -2.25
N PRO A 15 2.89 26.53 -3.18
CA PRO A 15 1.54 27.09 -3.21
C PRO A 15 0.79 26.81 -1.90
N ARG A 16 -0.03 27.78 -1.48
CA ARG A 16 -0.90 27.64 -0.30
C ARG A 16 -2.01 26.63 -0.60
N LEU A 17 -2.34 25.75 0.36
CA LEU A 17 -3.41 24.76 0.20
C LEU A 17 -4.82 25.37 0.31
N GLY A 18 -4.97 26.45 1.07
CA GLY A 18 -6.24 27.13 1.33
C GLY A 18 -6.01 28.50 1.96
N ARG A 19 -7.01 29.03 2.66
CA ARG A 19 -6.94 30.34 3.32
C ARG A 19 -6.04 30.29 4.56
N VAL A 20 -4.97 31.08 4.51
CA VAL A 20 -3.93 31.16 5.55
C VAL A 20 -4.31 32.23 6.58
N VAL A 21 -4.28 31.84 7.85
CA VAL A 21 -4.42 32.70 9.04
C VAL A 21 -3.08 33.34 9.40
N ALA A 22 -2.01 32.54 9.37
CA ALA A 22 -0.65 32.98 9.69
C ALA A 22 0.38 32.15 8.92
N GLU A 23 1.51 32.77 8.59
CA GLU A 23 2.62 32.16 7.85
C GLU A 23 3.93 32.62 8.51
N TYR A 24 4.83 31.67 8.78
CA TYR A 24 6.09 31.93 9.46
C TYR A 24 7.24 31.19 8.78
N TRP A 25 8.28 31.93 8.42
CA TRP A 25 9.57 31.38 8.04
C TRP A 25 10.40 31.14 9.29
N VAL A 26 10.94 29.93 9.43
CA VAL A 26 11.79 29.54 10.56
C VAL A 26 13.16 29.21 10.00
N GLU A 27 14.12 30.10 10.22
CA GLU A 27 15.50 29.94 9.76
C GLU A 27 16.13 28.66 10.34
N GLY A 28 17.06 28.06 9.58
CA GLY A 28 17.83 26.90 10.01
C GLY A 28 18.44 27.10 11.40
N GLY A 29 18.23 26.13 12.29
CA GLY A 29 18.70 26.19 13.67
C GLY A 29 17.98 27.18 14.59
N THR A 30 16.80 27.67 14.23
CA THR A 30 15.95 28.51 15.08
C THR A 30 14.59 27.86 15.35
N ALA A 31 13.80 28.44 16.26
CA ALA A 31 12.43 28.02 16.53
C ALA A 31 11.49 29.21 16.63
N ILE A 32 10.19 28.93 16.57
CA ILE A 32 9.12 29.88 16.90
C ILE A 32 8.06 29.21 17.77
N ALA A 33 7.31 30.01 18.52
CA ALA A 33 6.09 29.59 19.21
C ALA A 33 4.88 30.34 18.64
N TYR A 34 3.78 29.63 18.44
CA TYR A 34 2.57 30.15 17.79
C TYR A 34 1.32 29.48 18.34
N SER A 35 0.20 30.22 18.36
CA SER A 35 -1.09 29.71 18.82
C SER A 35 -1.92 29.16 17.66
N VAL A 36 -2.68 28.10 17.93
CA VAL A 36 -3.56 27.43 16.97
C VAL A 36 -4.88 27.14 17.66
N GLU A 37 -5.99 27.58 17.07
CA GLU A 37 -7.33 27.35 17.61
C GLU A 37 -7.83 25.96 17.21
N ALA A 38 -8.75 25.40 18.02
CA ALA A 38 -9.40 24.14 17.70
C ALA A 38 -10.01 24.14 16.29
N GLY A 39 -9.71 23.12 15.51
CA GLY A 39 -10.17 22.95 14.13
C GLY A 39 -9.27 23.57 13.06
N GLN A 40 -8.37 24.51 13.41
CA GLN A 40 -7.37 25.03 12.46
C GLN A 40 -6.36 23.95 12.07
N TYR A 41 -5.65 24.20 10.97
CA TYR A 41 -4.62 23.28 10.47
C TYR A 41 -3.24 23.91 10.54
N ILE A 42 -2.24 23.10 10.87
CA ILE A 42 -0.82 23.43 10.87
C ILE A 42 -0.17 22.68 9.73
N GLN A 43 0.40 23.39 8.76
CA GLN A 43 1.32 22.82 7.78
C GLN A 43 2.75 23.11 8.20
N ILE A 44 3.55 22.07 8.36
CA ILE A 44 5.00 22.16 8.53
C ILE A 44 5.60 21.67 7.23
N LEU A 45 6.32 22.56 6.55
CA LEU A 45 6.82 22.36 5.19
C LEU A 45 8.34 22.51 5.16
N ASP A 46 8.99 21.53 4.53
CA ASP A 46 10.39 21.59 4.17
C ASP A 46 10.52 22.30 2.81
N VAL A 47 11.20 23.45 2.80
CA VAL A 47 11.28 24.32 1.61
C VAL A 47 12.34 23.83 0.63
N GLU A 48 13.50 23.42 1.15
CA GLU A 48 14.67 23.08 0.34
C GLU A 48 14.95 21.57 0.26
N GLY A 49 14.21 20.77 1.03
CA GLY A 49 14.45 19.34 1.15
C GLY A 49 15.51 19.02 2.19
N CYS A 50 15.50 17.77 2.62
CA CYS A 50 16.38 17.22 3.65
C CYS A 50 16.36 17.97 4.99
N GLN A 51 15.43 18.89 5.26
CA GLN A 51 15.37 19.62 6.53
C GLN A 51 14.41 18.95 7.50
N CYS A 52 14.91 18.63 8.69
CA CYS A 52 14.09 18.13 9.77
C CYS A 52 13.43 19.25 10.59
N SER A 53 12.26 18.95 11.15
CA SER A 53 11.56 19.86 12.06
C SER A 53 11.05 19.15 13.31
N ASP A 54 11.34 19.73 14.46
CA ASP A 54 10.83 19.27 15.74
C ASP A 54 9.57 20.08 16.09
N LEU A 55 8.49 19.41 16.52
CA LEU A 55 7.25 20.04 16.98
C LEU A 55 6.93 19.62 18.42
N ILE A 56 6.59 20.60 19.24
CA ILE A 56 5.93 20.42 20.55
C ILE A 56 4.62 21.21 20.60
N ALA A 57 3.66 20.71 21.36
CA ALA A 57 2.36 21.36 21.54
C ALA A 57 1.89 21.26 22.99
N PHE A 58 1.19 22.29 23.45
CA PHE A 58 0.64 22.39 24.79
C PHE A 58 -0.81 22.82 24.76
N SER A 59 -1.62 22.25 25.65
CA SER A 59 -3.02 22.64 25.88
C SER A 59 -3.29 22.86 27.36
N GLY A 60 -4.55 23.16 27.68
CA GLY A 60 -5.00 23.35 29.06
C GLY A 60 -4.63 24.72 29.63
N LYS A 61 -5.11 24.98 30.85
CA LYS A 61 -4.82 26.26 31.53
C LYS A 61 -3.33 26.37 31.82
N HIS A 62 -2.74 27.50 31.48
CA HIS A 62 -1.31 27.75 31.64
C HIS A 62 -0.43 26.70 30.94
N TYR A 63 -0.92 26.09 29.84
CA TYR A 63 -0.14 25.12 29.04
C TYR A 63 0.33 23.90 29.83
N SER A 64 -0.48 23.45 30.79
CA SER A 64 -0.14 22.37 31.72
C SER A 64 -0.07 20.98 31.06
N GLU A 65 -0.68 20.81 29.89
CA GLU A 65 -0.73 19.52 29.19
C GLU A 65 0.15 19.55 27.95
N ALA A 66 1.27 18.84 27.97
CA ALA A 66 2.14 18.70 26.81
C ALA A 66 1.73 17.50 25.94
N ILE A 67 2.02 17.60 24.65
CA ILE A 67 2.00 16.47 23.72
C ILE A 67 2.97 15.38 24.18
N ASP A 68 2.52 14.14 24.13
CA ASP A 68 3.29 13.00 24.63
C ASP A 68 3.40 11.92 23.54
N PRO A 69 4.58 11.80 22.91
CA PRO A 69 4.81 10.78 21.91
C PRO A 69 4.69 9.35 22.47
N THR A 70 5.00 9.12 23.75
CA THR A 70 4.89 7.79 24.38
C THR A 70 3.43 7.36 24.57
N VAL A 71 2.59 8.27 25.06
CA VAL A 71 1.14 8.04 25.10
C VAL A 71 0.59 7.83 23.70
N THR A 72 1.04 8.65 22.75
CA THR A 72 0.63 8.54 21.34
C THR A 72 0.93 7.16 20.76
N ARG A 73 2.16 6.66 20.91
CA ARG A 73 2.54 5.32 20.43
C ARG A 73 1.74 4.22 21.12
N THR A 74 1.47 4.37 22.42
CA THR A 74 0.68 3.43 23.21
C THR A 74 -0.76 3.32 22.70
N LEU A 75 -1.42 4.46 22.45
CA LEU A 75 -2.82 4.48 22.02
C LEU A 75 -2.99 4.08 20.55
N ASN A 76 -2.05 4.46 19.68
CA ASN A 76 -2.12 4.11 18.27
C ASN A 76 -1.62 2.69 17.97
N GLY A 77 -0.83 2.08 18.87
CA GLY A 77 -0.13 0.82 18.60
C GLY A 77 0.88 0.92 17.45
N ARG A 78 1.39 2.12 17.17
CA ARG A 78 2.34 2.41 16.09
C ARG A 78 3.38 3.42 16.56
N SER A 79 4.60 3.29 16.05
CA SER A 79 5.68 4.22 16.33
C SER A 79 5.44 5.62 15.78
N LEU A 80 4.59 5.76 14.77
CA LEU A 80 4.25 7.04 14.13
C LEU A 80 2.77 7.04 13.75
N PRO A 81 2.01 8.09 14.09
CA PRO A 81 0.68 8.26 13.55
C PRO A 81 0.71 8.37 12.02
N LYS A 82 -0.30 7.78 11.36
CA LYS A 82 -0.48 7.88 9.90
C LYS A 82 -1.85 8.44 9.59
N VAL A 83 -2.01 9.08 8.43
CA VAL A 83 -3.32 9.51 7.94
C VAL A 83 -4.34 8.36 8.03
N GLY A 84 -5.49 8.61 8.67
CA GLY A 84 -6.52 7.61 8.91
C GLY A 84 -6.84 7.40 10.39
N LEU A 85 -7.32 6.20 10.74
CA LEU A 85 -7.82 5.89 12.09
C LEU A 85 -6.75 6.06 13.20
N GLN A 86 -5.49 5.77 12.88
CA GLN A 86 -4.35 5.86 13.80
C GLN A 86 -3.53 7.14 13.55
N GLY A 87 -4.21 8.24 13.26
CA GLY A 87 -3.58 9.50 12.83
C GLY A 87 -3.45 10.57 13.91
N LYS A 88 -3.75 10.28 15.17
CA LYS A 88 -3.80 11.30 16.23
C LYS A 88 -2.56 11.28 17.13
N TYR A 89 -2.14 12.46 17.56
CA TYR A 89 -1.20 12.68 18.66
C TYR A 89 -1.97 13.08 19.91
N PHE A 90 -1.48 12.65 21.07
CA PHE A 90 -2.20 12.74 22.34
C PHE A 90 -1.37 13.46 23.41
N SER A 91 -2.06 14.10 24.36
CA SER A 91 -1.43 14.64 25.57
C SER A 91 -1.10 13.54 26.57
N GLN A 92 -0.37 13.91 27.63
CA GLN A 92 -0.12 13.03 28.78
C GLN A 92 -1.41 12.45 29.41
N ASN A 93 -2.51 13.20 29.33
CA ASN A 93 -3.83 12.80 29.82
C ASN A 93 -4.67 12.06 28.76
N MET A 94 -4.03 11.53 27.72
CA MET A 94 -4.66 10.77 26.63
C MET A 94 -5.72 11.57 25.83
N GLN A 95 -5.66 12.90 25.85
CA GLN A 95 -6.55 13.75 25.07
C GLN A 95 -5.99 13.98 23.66
N PRO A 96 -6.79 13.90 22.60
CA PRO A 96 -6.31 14.17 21.24
C PRO A 96 -5.91 15.64 21.08
N MET A 97 -4.72 15.90 20.56
CA MET A 97 -4.20 17.25 20.33
C MET A 97 -4.16 17.58 18.84
N LEU A 98 -3.49 16.74 18.05
CA LEU A 98 -3.26 16.94 16.62
C LEU A 98 -3.65 15.67 15.85
N GLU A 99 -4.15 15.81 14.64
CA GLU A 99 -4.42 14.70 13.71
C GLU A 99 -3.71 14.92 12.38
N VAL A 100 -2.98 13.92 11.90
CA VAL A 100 -2.35 13.93 10.57
C VAL A 100 -3.42 13.81 9.50
N ILE A 101 -3.56 14.87 8.70
CA ILE A 101 -4.50 14.94 7.58
C ILE A 101 -3.78 14.65 6.27
N GLN A 102 -2.60 15.23 6.07
CA GLN A 102 -1.76 14.96 4.91
C GLN A 102 -0.32 14.76 5.36
N ASP A 103 0.37 13.82 4.71
CA ASP A 103 1.80 13.56 4.93
C ASP A 103 2.42 13.17 3.59
N THR A 104 3.30 14.02 3.07
CA THR A 104 3.94 13.78 1.77
C THR A 104 5.30 13.07 1.85
N CYS A 105 5.83 12.91 3.07
CA CYS A 105 7.15 12.31 3.30
C CYS A 105 7.03 10.86 3.77
N GLY A 106 6.14 10.57 4.72
CA GLY A 106 5.91 9.24 5.27
C GLY A 106 7.00 8.74 6.24
N ARG A 107 8.02 9.57 6.52
CA ARG A 107 9.19 9.22 7.34
C ARG A 107 9.42 10.29 8.39
N HIS A 108 9.25 9.93 9.65
CA HIS A 108 9.37 10.80 10.81
C HIS A 108 9.90 10.00 12.01
N ASP A 109 10.16 10.69 13.11
CA ASP A 109 10.49 10.11 14.40
C ASP A 109 9.52 10.63 15.48
N SER A 110 9.15 9.77 16.42
CA SER A 110 8.37 10.17 17.60
C SER A 110 8.81 9.43 18.87
N PHE A 111 10.02 8.87 18.91
CA PHE A 111 10.55 8.16 20.08
C PHE A 111 11.80 8.81 20.68
N LEU A 112 12.57 9.60 19.92
CA LEU A 112 13.66 10.39 20.48
C LEU A 112 13.18 11.77 20.98
N LEU A 113 14.09 12.43 21.70
CA LEU A 113 13.94 13.84 22.04
C LEU A 113 14.31 14.70 20.84
N ALA A 114 13.88 15.96 20.84
CA ALA A 114 14.53 16.97 20.04
C ALA A 114 16.01 17.07 20.44
N CYS A 115 16.90 17.44 19.51
CA CYS A 115 18.33 17.49 19.79
C CYS A 115 18.63 18.41 21.00
N THR A 116 19.70 18.09 21.73
CA THR A 116 20.03 18.70 23.03
C THR A 116 21.47 19.19 23.04
N ALA A 117 21.80 20.17 23.88
CA ALA A 117 23.18 20.59 24.08
C ALA A 117 24.10 19.42 24.46
N LYS A 118 23.61 18.50 25.31
CA LYS A 118 24.36 17.30 25.71
C LYS A 118 24.76 16.42 24.53
N TYR A 119 23.86 16.24 23.55
CA TYR A 119 24.15 15.45 22.35
C TYR A 119 25.40 15.98 21.63
N TYR A 120 25.43 17.29 21.39
CA TYR A 120 26.56 17.94 20.72
C TYR A 120 27.82 17.97 21.59
N GLU A 121 27.70 18.23 22.89
CA GLU A 121 28.83 18.20 23.84
C GLU A 121 29.53 16.83 23.87
N ASP A 122 28.76 15.74 23.93
CA ASP A 122 29.29 14.38 23.94
C ASP A 122 30.02 14.02 22.63
N LEU A 123 29.63 14.65 21.51
CA LEU A 123 30.28 14.51 20.20
C LEU A 123 31.44 15.48 19.98
N GLY A 124 31.73 16.36 20.95
CA GLY A 124 32.85 17.30 20.89
C GLY A 124 32.53 18.68 20.29
N TYR A 125 31.25 19.05 20.23
CA TYR A 125 30.74 20.33 19.69
C TYR A 125 30.05 21.17 20.80
N PRO A 126 30.78 21.60 21.84
CA PRO A 126 30.18 22.40 22.92
C PRO A 126 29.69 23.76 22.42
N GLY A 127 28.51 24.18 22.87
CA GLY A 127 27.89 25.46 22.47
C GLY A 127 27.19 25.43 21.10
N HIS A 128 27.13 24.26 20.46
CA HIS A 128 26.33 24.08 19.26
C HIS A 128 24.83 24.28 19.57
N PRO A 129 24.07 25.05 18.76
CA PRO A 129 22.65 25.24 18.97
C PRO A 129 21.87 23.92 18.96
N SER A 130 20.82 23.84 19.77
CA SER A 130 19.95 22.67 19.82
C SER A 130 18.48 23.05 19.80
N CYS A 131 17.64 22.20 19.21
CA CYS A 131 16.19 22.39 19.18
C CYS A 131 15.60 22.54 20.58
N SER A 132 16.14 21.80 21.55
CA SER A 132 15.69 21.91 22.94
C SER A 132 15.97 23.29 23.57
N GLU A 133 17.13 23.88 23.26
CA GLU A 133 17.44 25.25 23.70
C GLU A 133 16.62 26.29 22.95
N ASN A 134 16.43 26.11 21.63
CA ASN A 134 15.57 26.96 20.83
C ASN A 134 14.14 27.00 21.39
N PHE A 135 13.59 25.84 21.77
CA PHE A 135 12.30 25.77 22.45
C PHE A 135 12.29 26.51 23.78
N ASN A 136 13.31 26.35 24.62
CA ASN A 136 13.40 27.07 25.88
C ASN A 136 13.32 28.59 25.70
N GLN A 137 13.97 29.12 24.66
CA GLN A 137 13.96 30.55 24.35
C GLN A 137 12.57 31.04 23.94
N VAL A 138 11.90 30.34 23.00
CA VAL A 138 10.61 30.79 22.46
C VAL A 138 9.42 30.52 23.38
N LEU A 139 9.56 29.58 24.31
CA LEU A 139 8.50 29.24 25.28
C LEU A 139 8.58 30.04 26.58
N GLN A 140 9.73 30.67 26.88
CA GLN A 140 9.91 31.50 28.08
C GLN A 140 8.81 32.58 28.23
N PRO A 141 8.40 33.31 27.17
CA PRO A 141 7.36 34.34 27.28
C PRO A 141 5.99 33.79 27.71
N TYR A 142 5.75 32.50 27.52
CA TYR A 142 4.50 31.81 27.87
C TYR A 142 4.53 31.19 29.27
N GLY A 143 5.61 31.41 30.03
CA GLY A 143 5.75 30.91 31.41
C GLY A 143 6.05 29.42 31.49
N ILE A 144 6.46 28.78 30.39
CA ILE A 144 6.86 27.38 30.37
C ILE A 144 8.32 27.27 30.79
N ALA A 145 8.59 26.46 31.82
CA ALA A 145 9.92 26.29 32.38
C ALA A 145 10.87 25.59 31.38
N PRO A 146 12.15 26.01 31.31
CA PRO A 146 13.12 25.40 30.42
C PRO A 146 13.42 23.95 30.82
N ARG A 147 13.75 23.12 29.83
CA ARG A 147 14.15 21.73 30.00
C ARG A 147 15.48 21.44 29.31
N PRO A 148 16.31 20.53 29.84
CA PRO A 148 17.54 20.10 29.16
C PRO A 148 17.27 19.33 27.85
N GLY A 149 16.08 18.75 27.71
CA GLY A 149 15.63 18.07 26.50
C GLY A 149 14.11 18.01 26.44
N TRP A 150 13.56 18.11 25.23
CA TRP A 150 12.12 18.06 24.98
C TRP A 150 11.75 16.78 24.22
N SER A 151 10.73 16.07 24.70
CA SER A 151 10.06 15.05 23.89
C SER A 151 9.24 15.76 22.81
N ALA A 152 9.58 15.51 21.55
CA ALA A 152 8.99 16.20 20.41
C ALA A 152 8.48 15.19 19.38
N ILE A 153 7.67 15.70 18.45
CA ILE A 153 7.37 15.01 17.21
C ILE A 153 8.39 15.50 16.18
N ASN A 154 9.24 14.59 15.72
CA ASN A 154 10.40 14.88 14.92
C ASN A 154 10.03 14.60 13.44
N PHE A 155 9.49 15.59 12.75
CA PHE A 155 9.11 15.47 11.34
C PHE A 155 10.34 15.42 10.42
N PHE A 156 10.22 14.59 9.39
CA PHE A 156 11.20 14.31 8.33
C PHE A 156 12.47 13.56 8.75
N TYR A 157 12.67 13.32 10.04
CA TYR A 157 13.78 12.50 10.55
C TYR A 157 13.69 11.06 10.04
N ASN A 158 14.79 10.59 9.47
CA ASN A 158 14.97 9.22 9.02
C ASN A 158 15.69 8.37 10.10
N THR A 159 14.94 8.02 11.15
CA THR A 159 15.47 7.25 12.29
C THR A 159 14.96 5.80 12.29
N TRP A 160 15.79 4.84 12.67
CA TRP A 160 15.39 3.44 12.91
C TRP A 160 16.18 2.79 14.04
N VAL A 161 15.70 1.63 14.48
CA VAL A 161 16.39 0.77 15.46
C VAL A 161 16.81 -0.51 14.74
N ASP A 162 18.07 -0.88 14.83
CA ASP A 162 18.57 -2.12 14.23
C ASP A 162 18.31 -3.35 15.13
N ASP A 163 18.79 -4.52 14.71
CA ASP A 163 18.61 -5.79 15.43
C ASP A 163 19.44 -5.90 16.70
N GLU A 164 20.49 -5.08 16.87
CA GLU A 164 21.26 -4.94 18.10
C GLU A 164 20.62 -3.94 19.08
N GLY A 165 19.59 -3.21 18.64
CA GLY A 165 18.91 -2.19 19.42
C GLY A 165 19.59 -0.82 19.36
N ALA A 166 20.53 -0.61 18.45
CA ALA A 166 21.14 0.69 18.22
C ALA A 166 20.16 1.61 17.49
N ILE A 167 20.11 2.87 17.92
CA ILE A 167 19.32 3.90 17.26
C ILE A 167 20.20 4.57 16.22
N ILE A 168 19.76 4.56 14.97
CA ILE A 168 20.51 5.08 13.83
C ILE A 168 19.67 6.16 13.15
N GLY A 169 20.32 7.27 12.81
CA GLY A 169 19.79 8.33 11.97
C GLY A 169 20.47 8.33 10.61
N GLY A 170 19.74 8.75 9.58
CA GLY A 170 20.27 9.03 8.26
C GLY A 170 19.69 10.31 7.70
N GLU A 171 20.11 10.65 6.48
CA GLU A 171 19.58 11.82 5.77
C GLU A 171 18.06 11.77 5.66
N ALA A 172 17.42 12.91 5.92
CA ALA A 172 15.98 13.08 5.80
C ALA A 172 15.50 12.77 4.38
N TRP A 173 14.32 12.15 4.27
CA TRP A 173 13.76 11.76 2.98
C TRP A 173 12.92 12.87 2.33
N SER A 174 12.68 13.97 3.05
CA SER A 174 11.93 15.11 2.55
C SER A 174 12.63 15.75 1.34
N ARG A 175 11.83 16.22 0.40
CA ARG A 175 12.28 16.97 -0.77
C ARG A 175 11.71 18.38 -0.72
N PRO A 176 12.22 19.31 -1.56
CA PRO A 176 11.62 20.64 -1.67
C PRO A 176 10.10 20.58 -1.81
N GLY A 177 9.40 21.21 -0.87
CA GLY A 177 7.95 21.29 -0.81
C GLY A 177 7.24 20.10 -0.16
N ASP A 178 7.95 19.12 0.39
CA ASP A 178 7.32 18.09 1.21
C ASP A 178 6.81 18.69 2.54
N TYR A 179 5.68 18.17 3.03
CA TYR A 179 5.02 18.72 4.20
C TYR A 179 4.21 17.67 4.97
N VAL A 180 3.91 18.03 6.22
CA VAL A 180 2.84 17.42 7.02
C VAL A 180 1.76 18.47 7.30
N LEU A 181 0.50 18.08 7.15
CA LEU A 181 -0.66 18.90 7.49
C LEU A 181 -1.40 18.26 8.66
N LEU A 182 -1.49 19.00 9.77
CA LEU A 182 -2.06 18.55 11.03
C LEU A 182 -3.31 19.35 11.34
N ARG A 183 -4.37 18.73 11.86
CA ARG A 183 -5.56 19.42 12.38
C ARG A 183 -5.53 19.47 13.89
N ALA A 184 -5.75 20.65 14.48
CA ALA A 184 -5.87 20.81 15.92
C ALA A 184 -7.25 20.35 16.43
N HIS A 185 -7.28 19.56 17.50
CA HIS A 185 -8.51 19.08 18.16
C HIS A 185 -8.94 19.95 19.35
N GLN A 186 -8.10 20.88 19.76
CA GLN A 186 -8.30 21.82 20.86
C GLN A 186 -7.44 23.06 20.61
N ASP A 187 -7.57 24.09 21.45
CA ASP A 187 -6.69 25.26 21.40
C ASP A 187 -5.30 24.86 21.91
N LEU A 188 -4.27 25.21 21.13
CA LEU A 188 -2.89 24.80 21.35
C LEU A 188 -1.95 26.00 21.31
N LEU A 189 -0.94 25.98 22.19
CA LEU A 189 0.33 26.66 21.95
C LEU A 189 1.29 25.63 21.36
N CYS A 190 1.72 25.86 20.13
CA CYS A 190 2.72 25.03 19.46
C CYS A 190 4.07 25.75 19.44
N ALA A 191 5.15 24.99 19.39
CA ALA A 191 6.45 25.49 19.00
C ALA A 191 7.11 24.51 18.05
N SER A 192 7.74 25.05 17.02
CA SER A 192 8.43 24.28 15.99
C SER A 192 9.84 24.82 15.79
N SER A 193 10.82 23.92 15.70
CA SER A 193 12.21 24.24 15.39
C SER A 193 12.52 23.80 13.97
N SER A 194 13.24 24.61 13.20
CA SER A 194 14.08 24.09 12.12
C SER A 194 15.34 23.53 12.77
N CYS A 195 15.60 22.23 12.60
CA CYS A 195 16.72 21.59 13.27
C CYS A 195 18.06 22.26 12.94
N ALA A 196 18.91 22.43 13.97
CA ALA A 196 20.23 23.05 13.86
C ALA A 196 21.33 22.08 13.45
N ASP A 197 21.06 20.77 13.44
CA ASP A 197 22.10 19.75 13.33
C ASP A 197 22.79 19.80 11.96
N ASP A 198 24.09 20.11 11.97
CA ASP A 198 24.96 20.13 10.80
C ASP A 198 26.16 19.18 10.96
N ILE A 199 26.22 18.42 12.06
CA ILE A 199 27.36 17.55 12.38
C ILE A 199 27.14 16.10 11.95
N ASP A 200 25.93 15.78 11.50
CA ASP A 200 25.55 14.48 10.97
C ASP A 200 24.60 14.63 9.75
N PRO A 201 24.21 13.54 9.08
CA PRO A 201 23.48 13.64 7.83
C PRO A 201 22.00 14.02 7.98
N VAL A 202 21.41 14.12 9.19
CA VAL A 202 19.94 14.25 9.35
C VAL A 202 19.35 15.43 8.60
N ASN A 203 20.07 16.56 8.51
CA ASN A 203 19.66 17.73 7.72
C ASN A 203 20.40 17.86 6.38
N GLY A 204 20.95 16.77 5.84
CA GLY A 204 21.82 16.82 4.66
C GLY A 204 23.09 17.67 4.89
N TRP A 205 23.58 17.76 6.13
CA TRP A 205 24.74 18.55 6.56
C TRP A 205 24.59 20.07 6.40
N ASN A 206 23.39 20.57 6.08
CA ASN A 206 23.16 21.99 5.84
C ASN A 206 21.76 22.38 6.31
N PRO A 207 21.60 22.86 7.56
CA PRO A 207 20.33 23.37 8.05
C PRO A 207 19.75 24.47 7.15
N THR A 208 18.52 24.25 6.68
CA THR A 208 17.77 25.18 5.83
C THR A 208 16.49 25.66 6.53
N PRO A 209 15.81 26.68 6.01
CA PRO A 209 14.54 27.14 6.58
C PRO A 209 13.39 26.16 6.37
N ILE A 210 12.47 26.12 7.35
CA ILE A 210 11.14 25.53 7.18
C ILE A 210 10.07 26.62 7.11
N LEU A 211 8.93 26.27 6.52
CA LEU A 211 7.76 27.14 6.46
C LEU A 211 6.62 26.55 7.29
N ILE A 212 6.03 27.38 8.16
CA ILE A 212 4.88 27.02 8.96
C ILE A 212 3.69 27.84 8.51
N ARG A 213 2.57 27.18 8.18
CA ARG A 213 1.31 27.84 7.81
C ARG A 213 0.18 27.36 8.69
N ILE A 214 -0.63 28.31 9.15
CA ILE A 214 -1.88 28.05 9.85
C ILE A 214 -3.04 28.32 8.90
N TYR A 215 -3.92 27.35 8.70
CA TYR A 215 -5.11 27.48 7.85
C TYR A 215 -6.39 27.61 8.69
N GLU A 216 -7.39 28.27 8.12
CA GLU A 216 -8.68 28.48 8.78
C GLU A 216 -9.38 27.16 9.14
N ALA A 217 -10.10 27.15 10.27
CA ALA A 217 -10.85 25.99 10.74
C ALA A 217 -12.02 25.61 9.81
N THR A 218 -12.46 26.54 8.95
CA THR A 218 -13.50 26.32 7.94
C THR A 218 -12.98 25.59 6.70
N GLU A 219 -11.66 25.42 6.56
CA GLU A 219 -11.09 24.65 5.47
C GLU A 219 -11.38 23.15 5.61
N HIS A 220 -11.54 22.50 4.47
CA HIS A 220 -11.78 21.06 4.39
C HIS A 220 -10.72 20.41 3.50
N PHE A 221 -9.63 19.98 4.12
CA PHE A 221 -8.56 19.29 3.40
C PHE A 221 -8.84 17.79 3.31
N PRO A 222 -8.68 17.17 2.12
CA PRO A 222 -8.79 15.73 2.00
C PRO A 222 -7.63 15.04 2.71
N ARG A 223 -7.87 13.81 3.16
CA ARG A 223 -6.83 12.92 3.68
C ARG A 223 -5.97 12.40 2.53
N LEU A 224 -4.66 12.67 2.55
CA LEU A 224 -3.74 12.32 1.47
C LEU A 224 -2.41 11.79 2.02
N LEU A 225 -1.87 10.75 1.39
CA LEU A 225 -0.49 10.30 1.61
C LEU A 225 0.35 10.55 0.36
N GLY A 226 1.58 10.99 0.55
CA GLY A 226 2.58 11.07 -0.48
C GLY A 226 3.20 9.71 -0.77
N ARG A 227 3.38 9.40 -2.05
CA ARG A 227 4.09 8.24 -2.52
C ARG A 227 5.02 8.63 -3.66
N ARG A 228 6.24 8.11 -3.61
CA ARG A 228 7.20 8.19 -4.72
C ARG A 228 7.55 6.78 -5.14
N ILE A 229 7.28 6.46 -6.40
CA ILE A 229 7.47 5.10 -6.95
C ILE A 229 8.95 4.78 -7.20
N ALA A 230 9.81 5.82 -7.24
CA ALA A 230 11.26 5.71 -7.37
C ALA A 230 11.94 6.93 -6.75
N PRO A 231 13.24 6.86 -6.40
CA PRO A 231 13.99 7.98 -5.83
C PRO A 231 14.00 9.25 -6.67
N GLN A 232 13.78 9.21 -7.98
CA GLN A 232 13.71 10.42 -8.82
C GLN A 232 12.29 10.73 -9.31
N ALA A 233 11.30 9.93 -8.93
CA ALA A 233 9.92 10.14 -9.36
C ALA A 233 9.28 11.36 -8.67
N PRO A 234 8.38 12.08 -9.37
CA PRO A 234 7.59 13.13 -8.75
C PRO A 234 6.70 12.56 -7.64
N LEU A 235 6.32 13.42 -6.69
CA LEU A 235 5.39 13.08 -5.63
C LEU A 235 4.02 12.78 -6.24
N GLN A 236 3.45 11.65 -5.86
CA GLN A 236 2.06 11.31 -6.16
C GLN A 236 1.27 11.28 -4.85
N LEU A 237 0.18 12.03 -4.79
CA LEU A 237 -0.72 12.00 -3.65
C LEU A 237 -1.73 10.85 -3.82
N THR A 238 -2.18 10.27 -2.70
CA THR A 238 -3.26 9.28 -2.73
C THR A 238 -4.51 9.86 -3.37
N ARG A 239 -5.24 9.03 -4.13
CA ARG A 239 -6.43 9.45 -4.86
C ARG A 239 -7.63 8.59 -4.48
N SER A 240 -8.80 9.14 -4.75
CA SER A 240 -10.04 8.38 -4.69
C SER A 240 -10.22 7.56 -5.96
N THR A 241 -10.72 6.33 -5.79
CA THR A 241 -11.30 5.56 -6.89
C THR A 241 -12.68 6.11 -7.25
N ALA A 242 -13.27 5.56 -8.32
CA ALA A 242 -14.63 5.94 -8.74
C ALA A 242 -15.70 5.47 -7.76
N PHE A 243 -15.35 4.53 -6.87
CA PHE A 243 -16.26 3.91 -5.92
C PHE A 243 -16.07 4.46 -4.50
N THR A 244 -15.00 5.23 -4.26
CA THR A 244 -14.62 5.76 -2.93
C THR A 244 -15.76 6.51 -2.26
N ALA A 245 -16.51 7.34 -2.99
CA ALA A 245 -17.62 8.11 -2.43
C ALA A 245 -18.77 7.23 -1.89
N ARG A 246 -18.99 6.03 -2.46
CA ARG A 246 -19.95 5.04 -1.95
C ARG A 246 -19.36 4.22 -0.82
N ILE A 247 -18.11 3.80 -0.96
CA ILE A 247 -17.37 3.04 0.07
C ILE A 247 -17.30 3.84 1.38
N GLN A 248 -17.01 5.14 1.32
CA GLN A 248 -16.91 6.02 2.49
C GLN A 248 -18.24 6.21 3.25
N GLN A 249 -19.38 5.91 2.63
CA GLN A 249 -20.68 5.89 3.32
C GLN A 249 -20.84 4.64 4.18
N LEU A 250 -20.08 3.57 3.89
CA LEU A 250 -20.20 2.25 4.52
C LEU A 250 -19.05 1.96 5.49
N THR A 251 -17.90 2.63 5.33
CA THR A 251 -16.74 2.45 6.20
C THR A 251 -15.83 3.68 6.25
N SER A 252 -15.20 3.89 7.40
CA SER A 252 -14.09 4.83 7.58
C SER A 252 -12.73 4.12 7.65
N ASP A 253 -12.71 2.78 7.64
CA ASP A 253 -11.49 1.96 7.68
C ASP A 253 -10.91 1.80 6.27
N LEU A 254 -10.22 2.86 5.82
CA LEU A 254 -9.53 2.90 4.54
C LEU A 254 -8.02 2.77 4.73
N VAL A 255 -7.38 2.06 3.81
CA VAL A 255 -5.92 1.95 3.70
C VAL A 255 -5.47 2.39 2.32
N GLU A 256 -4.21 2.79 2.22
CA GLU A 256 -3.59 3.12 0.94
C GLU A 256 -3.12 1.84 0.25
N TYR A 257 -3.44 1.71 -1.03
CA TYR A 257 -2.95 0.65 -1.90
C TYR A 257 -2.66 1.22 -3.29
N ASN A 258 -1.39 1.17 -3.71
CA ASN A 258 -0.90 1.70 -4.98
C ASN A 258 -1.42 3.10 -5.33
N GLY A 259 -1.37 4.04 -4.40
CA GLY A 259 -1.78 5.42 -4.55
C GLY A 259 -3.30 5.66 -4.50
N PHE A 260 -4.10 4.67 -4.09
CA PHE A 260 -5.55 4.82 -3.93
C PHE A 260 -6.02 4.47 -2.53
N TRP A 261 -7.10 5.13 -2.09
CA TRP A 261 -7.83 4.73 -0.88
C TRP A 261 -8.72 3.53 -1.18
N VAL A 262 -8.51 2.42 -0.47
CA VAL A 262 -9.31 1.19 -0.59
C VAL A 262 -9.84 0.75 0.78
N PRO A 263 -11.00 0.08 0.86
CA PRO A 263 -11.56 -0.38 2.13
C PRO A 263 -10.74 -1.53 2.70
N ASN A 264 -10.29 -1.39 3.95
CA ASN A 264 -9.61 -2.45 4.68
C ASN A 264 -10.62 -3.45 5.27
N SER A 265 -11.71 -2.92 5.84
CA SER A 265 -12.89 -3.66 6.28
C SER A 265 -14.13 -2.75 6.29
N PHE A 266 -15.32 -3.34 6.30
CA PHE A 266 -16.61 -2.67 6.42
C PHE A 266 -17.18 -2.88 7.83
N ALA A 267 -17.18 -1.80 8.62
CA ALA A 267 -17.55 -1.84 10.04
C ALA A 267 -18.96 -2.41 10.30
N ASN A 268 -19.91 -2.22 9.38
CA ASN A 268 -21.30 -2.65 9.54
C ASN A 268 -21.50 -4.18 9.41
N HIS A 269 -20.52 -4.89 8.86
CA HIS A 269 -20.59 -6.34 8.64
C HIS A 269 -19.46 -7.06 9.39
N GLY A 270 -18.29 -6.43 9.49
CA GLY A 270 -17.11 -7.03 10.10
C GLY A 270 -16.49 -8.12 9.21
N LEU A 271 -15.23 -8.44 9.51
CA LEU A 271 -14.40 -9.34 8.71
C LEU A 271 -15.01 -10.73 8.47
N GLN A 272 -15.76 -11.26 9.44
CA GLN A 272 -16.36 -12.60 9.33
C GLN A 272 -17.54 -12.63 8.36
N ASP A 273 -18.43 -11.63 8.43
CA ASP A 273 -19.60 -11.60 7.54
C ASP A 273 -19.18 -11.35 6.09
N GLU A 274 -18.20 -10.48 5.85
CA GLU A 274 -17.60 -10.28 4.52
C GLU A 274 -17.05 -11.59 3.94
N TYR A 275 -16.34 -12.36 4.76
CA TYR A 275 -15.79 -13.64 4.37
C TYR A 275 -16.88 -14.66 4.01
N TRP A 276 -17.92 -14.79 4.83
CA TRP A 276 -19.02 -15.72 4.56
C TRP A 276 -19.88 -15.26 3.38
N ALA A 277 -20.02 -13.95 3.16
CA ALA A 277 -20.66 -13.40 1.97
C ALA A 277 -19.95 -13.87 0.68
N LEU A 278 -18.61 -13.82 0.66
CA LEU A 278 -17.84 -14.31 -0.48
C LEU A 278 -18.06 -15.81 -0.70
N ARG A 279 -18.03 -16.62 0.36
CA ARG A 279 -18.08 -18.09 0.25
C ARG A 279 -19.48 -18.63 -0.09
N GLU A 280 -20.52 -17.97 0.40
CA GLU A 280 -21.91 -18.46 0.31
C GLU A 280 -22.79 -17.65 -0.64
N ARG A 281 -22.44 -16.39 -0.93
CA ARG A 281 -23.27 -15.45 -1.69
C ARG A 281 -22.47 -14.77 -2.80
N ALA A 282 -22.26 -13.45 -2.69
CA ALA A 282 -21.41 -12.67 -3.56
C ALA A 282 -20.92 -11.42 -2.83
N VAL A 283 -19.80 -10.87 -3.29
CA VAL A 283 -19.19 -9.64 -2.79
C VAL A 283 -18.80 -8.68 -3.91
N LEU A 284 -18.73 -7.39 -3.60
CA LEU A 284 -18.08 -6.37 -4.43
C LEU A 284 -16.73 -5.94 -3.85
N LEU A 285 -15.70 -5.92 -4.68
CA LEU A 285 -14.33 -5.54 -4.34
C LEU A 285 -13.86 -4.42 -5.28
N ASP A 286 -13.33 -3.34 -4.73
CA ASP A 286 -12.69 -2.29 -5.52
C ASP A 286 -11.23 -2.64 -5.80
N LEU A 287 -10.93 -2.98 -7.06
CA LEU A 287 -9.60 -3.34 -7.54
C LEU A 287 -9.00 -2.25 -8.44
N SER A 288 -9.57 -1.04 -8.40
CA SER A 288 -9.15 0.09 -9.26
C SER A 288 -7.68 0.45 -9.11
N ALA A 289 -7.07 0.14 -7.97
CA ALA A 289 -5.66 0.34 -7.68
C ALA A 289 -4.70 -0.55 -8.52
N LEU A 290 -5.17 -1.62 -9.16
CA LEU A 290 -4.37 -2.38 -10.13
C LEU A 290 -3.96 -1.49 -11.32
N ARG A 291 -2.80 -1.76 -11.91
CA ARG A 291 -2.28 -0.99 -13.03
C ARG A 291 -2.75 -1.56 -14.35
N LYS A 292 -3.21 -0.68 -15.25
CA LYS A 292 -3.68 -1.05 -16.58
C LYS A 292 -2.85 -0.31 -17.62
N PHE A 293 -2.20 -1.07 -18.50
CA PHE A 293 -1.38 -0.54 -19.57
C PHE A 293 -1.90 -1.03 -20.91
N GLU A 294 -2.26 -0.10 -21.79
CA GLU A 294 -2.57 -0.40 -23.19
C GLU A 294 -1.26 -0.57 -23.94
N ILE A 295 -1.16 -1.65 -24.70
CA ILE A 295 0.02 -2.01 -25.47
C ILE A 295 -0.44 -2.13 -26.92
N THR A 296 -0.13 -1.11 -27.70
CA THR A 296 -0.62 -0.95 -29.07
C THR A 296 0.50 -0.79 -30.07
N GLY A 297 0.33 -1.27 -31.30
CA GLY A 297 1.30 -1.12 -32.38
C GLY A 297 1.66 -2.42 -33.06
N THR A 298 2.38 -2.32 -34.18
CA THR A 298 2.73 -3.47 -35.03
C THR A 298 3.58 -4.50 -34.30
N ASP A 299 4.39 -4.08 -33.32
CA ASP A 299 5.24 -4.97 -32.52
C ASP A 299 4.71 -5.27 -31.11
N ALA A 300 3.47 -4.88 -30.80
CA ALA A 300 2.85 -5.14 -29.48
C ALA A 300 2.89 -6.63 -29.11
N PHE A 301 2.58 -7.50 -30.08
CA PHE A 301 2.70 -8.95 -29.93
C PHE A 301 4.14 -9.37 -29.62
N HIS A 302 5.13 -8.88 -30.37
CA HIS A 302 6.54 -9.27 -30.22
C HIS A 302 7.09 -8.88 -28.85
N VAL A 303 6.78 -7.66 -28.38
CA VAL A 303 7.21 -7.19 -27.05
C VAL A 303 6.62 -8.08 -25.97
N LEU A 304 5.31 -8.33 -25.98
CA LEU A 304 4.65 -9.19 -24.99
C LEU A 304 5.12 -10.65 -25.08
N GLN A 305 5.33 -11.18 -26.29
CA GLN A 305 5.86 -12.52 -26.48
C GLN A 305 7.29 -12.65 -25.93
N LEU A 306 8.08 -11.57 -25.93
CA LEU A 306 9.44 -11.55 -25.37
C LEU A 306 9.45 -11.36 -23.84
N THR A 307 8.57 -10.53 -23.29
CA THR A 307 8.62 -10.13 -21.87
C THR A 307 7.73 -10.96 -20.94
N PHE A 308 6.65 -11.53 -21.46
CA PHE A 308 5.66 -12.23 -20.66
C PHE A 308 5.90 -13.75 -20.62
N SER A 309 5.70 -14.38 -19.47
CA SER A 309 6.00 -15.80 -19.27
C SER A 309 5.10 -16.74 -20.07
N ARG A 310 3.88 -16.32 -20.44
CA ARG A 310 2.93 -17.08 -21.26
C ARG A 310 3.23 -16.97 -22.75
N ASP A 311 2.68 -17.90 -23.51
CA ASP A 311 2.72 -17.90 -24.97
C ASP A 311 1.53 -17.10 -25.51
N ILE A 312 1.78 -15.85 -25.88
CA ILE A 312 0.79 -14.89 -26.38
C ILE A 312 0.23 -15.34 -27.73
N SER A 313 0.98 -16.11 -28.51
CA SER A 313 0.52 -16.61 -29.83
C SER A 313 -0.73 -17.50 -29.75
N LYS A 314 -1.05 -17.99 -28.55
CA LYS A 314 -2.22 -18.81 -28.28
C LYS A 314 -3.44 -18.00 -27.85
N LEU A 315 -3.27 -16.72 -27.53
CA LEU A 315 -4.36 -15.84 -27.15
C LEU A 315 -5.08 -15.34 -28.40
N LYS A 316 -6.40 -15.57 -28.43
CA LYS A 316 -7.29 -14.98 -29.43
C LYS A 316 -7.94 -13.72 -28.88
N VAL A 317 -8.47 -12.89 -29.77
CA VAL A 317 -9.25 -11.71 -29.38
C VAL A 317 -10.38 -12.12 -28.43
N GLY A 318 -10.55 -11.38 -27.33
CA GLY A 318 -11.50 -11.69 -26.26
C GLY A 318 -10.99 -12.69 -25.21
N GLN A 319 -9.73 -13.12 -25.32
CA GLN A 319 -9.09 -14.00 -24.34
C GLN A 319 -8.01 -13.27 -23.54
N SER A 320 -7.75 -13.77 -22.35
CA SER A 320 -6.73 -13.27 -21.45
C SER A 320 -5.87 -14.41 -20.89
N ALA A 321 -4.68 -14.10 -20.38
CA ALA A 321 -3.85 -15.07 -19.68
C ALA A 321 -3.08 -14.44 -18.53
N TYR A 322 -3.08 -15.15 -17.40
CA TYR A 322 -2.22 -14.87 -16.26
C TYR A 322 -0.79 -15.38 -16.48
N GLY A 323 0.19 -14.57 -16.08
CA GLY A 323 1.62 -14.86 -16.19
C GLY A 323 2.46 -13.77 -15.54
N CYS A 324 3.76 -13.78 -15.82
CA CYS A 324 4.73 -12.88 -15.19
C CYS A 324 5.47 -12.05 -16.22
N LEU A 325 5.81 -10.82 -15.84
CA LEU A 325 6.95 -10.10 -16.39
C LEU A 325 8.21 -10.59 -15.65
N LEU A 326 9.26 -10.90 -16.41
CA LEU A 326 10.47 -11.52 -15.86
C LEU A 326 11.71 -10.68 -16.13
N ASN A 327 12.63 -10.66 -15.17
CA ASN A 327 13.97 -10.12 -15.39
C ASN A 327 14.88 -11.16 -16.08
N PRO A 328 16.07 -10.76 -16.57
CA PRO A 328 17.00 -11.69 -17.24
C PRO A 328 17.50 -12.85 -16.36
N HIS A 329 17.39 -12.73 -15.03
CA HIS A 329 17.77 -13.76 -14.06
C HIS A 329 16.61 -14.73 -13.74
N GLY A 330 15.44 -14.54 -14.36
CA GLY A 330 14.26 -15.38 -14.17
C GLY A 330 13.44 -15.06 -12.93
N GLY A 331 13.74 -13.95 -12.24
CA GLY A 331 12.92 -13.43 -11.15
C GLY A 331 11.69 -12.69 -11.67
N ILE A 332 10.63 -12.66 -10.86
CA ILE A 332 9.35 -12.01 -11.20
C ILE A 332 9.47 -10.51 -10.94
N ILE A 333 9.37 -9.71 -12.00
CA ILE A 333 9.26 -8.25 -11.89
C ILE A 333 7.86 -7.90 -11.39
N ASP A 334 6.85 -8.49 -12.02
CA ASP A 334 5.46 -8.41 -11.63
C ASP A 334 4.67 -9.59 -12.20
N ASP A 335 3.51 -9.88 -11.61
CA ASP A 335 2.54 -10.83 -12.15
C ASP A 335 1.24 -10.12 -12.54
N GLY A 336 0.54 -10.68 -13.52
CA GLY A 336 -0.64 -10.01 -14.04
C GLY A 336 -1.32 -10.77 -15.16
N ILE A 337 -2.27 -10.10 -15.80
CA ILE A 337 -3.12 -10.66 -16.84
C ILE A 337 -2.95 -9.85 -18.13
N VAL A 338 -2.59 -10.51 -19.22
CA VAL A 338 -2.61 -9.93 -20.56
C VAL A 338 -3.96 -10.23 -21.22
N PHE A 339 -4.64 -9.20 -21.70
CA PHE A 339 -5.89 -9.24 -22.47
C PHE A 339 -5.56 -9.01 -23.95
N CYS A 340 -6.06 -9.87 -24.84
CA CYS A 340 -5.95 -9.71 -26.30
C CYS A 340 -7.20 -9.00 -26.83
N LEU A 341 -7.10 -7.69 -27.07
CA LEU A 341 -8.21 -6.82 -27.50
C LEU A 341 -8.33 -6.77 -29.04
N GLY A 342 -7.23 -7.04 -29.74
CA GLY A 342 -7.13 -7.06 -31.19
C GLY A 342 -5.76 -7.59 -31.62
N GLU A 343 -5.52 -7.71 -32.93
CA GLU A 343 -4.25 -8.24 -33.46
C GLU A 343 -3.02 -7.43 -33.01
N MET A 344 -3.18 -6.11 -32.90
CA MET A 344 -2.15 -5.14 -32.51
C MET A 344 -2.53 -4.36 -31.25
N HIS A 345 -3.47 -4.88 -30.47
CA HIS A 345 -3.99 -4.21 -29.28
C HIS A 345 -4.13 -5.19 -28.13
N TYR A 346 -3.31 -4.98 -27.10
CA TYR A 346 -3.33 -5.76 -25.88
C TYR A 346 -3.48 -4.81 -24.68
N ARG A 347 -3.94 -5.35 -23.56
CA ARG A 347 -3.88 -4.67 -22.26
C ARG A 347 -3.19 -5.57 -21.26
N TYR A 348 -2.20 -5.04 -20.55
CA TYR A 348 -1.62 -5.70 -19.38
C TYR A 348 -2.25 -5.10 -18.12
N VAL A 349 -2.77 -5.96 -17.26
CA VAL A 349 -3.25 -5.61 -15.92
C VAL A 349 -2.32 -6.24 -14.90
N GLY A 350 -1.50 -5.42 -14.25
CA GLY A 350 -0.52 -5.82 -13.24
C GLY A 350 -0.68 -5.03 -11.95
N ASN A 351 0.32 -5.09 -11.10
CA ASN A 351 0.34 -4.40 -9.81
C ASN A 351 1.28 -3.18 -9.80
N CYS A 352 2.36 -3.20 -10.58
CA CYS A 352 3.48 -2.28 -10.39
C CYS A 352 3.42 -1.04 -11.32
N ASP A 353 3.76 0.12 -10.78
CA ASP A 353 3.81 1.38 -11.54
C ASP A 353 4.85 1.37 -12.67
N THR A 354 5.92 0.59 -12.48
CA THR A 354 7.11 0.55 -13.34
C THR A 354 7.00 -0.46 -14.49
N ASP A 355 5.89 -1.19 -14.61
CA ASP A 355 5.76 -2.23 -15.65
C ASP A 355 5.76 -1.65 -17.06
N ALA A 356 5.18 -0.45 -17.24
CA ALA A 356 5.27 0.26 -18.50
C ALA A 356 6.72 0.60 -18.87
N ASP A 357 7.49 1.11 -17.92
CA ASP A 357 8.90 1.46 -18.15
C ASP A 357 9.70 0.23 -18.55
N TRP A 358 9.45 -0.92 -17.92
CA TRP A 358 10.05 -2.19 -18.32
C TRP A 358 9.74 -2.56 -19.78
N LEU A 359 8.47 -2.53 -20.17
CA LEU A 359 8.04 -2.85 -21.53
C LEU A 359 8.62 -1.88 -22.57
N ILE A 360 8.64 -0.57 -22.26
CA ILE A 360 9.20 0.48 -23.12
C ILE A 360 10.72 0.28 -23.28
N ASN A 361 11.43 0.00 -22.18
CA ASN A 361 12.87 -0.23 -22.22
C ASN A 361 13.23 -1.44 -23.08
N VAL A 362 12.50 -2.55 -22.94
CA VAL A 362 12.72 -3.75 -23.77
C VAL A 362 12.43 -3.44 -25.24
N ALA A 363 11.34 -2.74 -25.55
CA ALA A 363 11.01 -2.37 -26.92
C ALA A 363 12.10 -1.49 -27.55
N SER A 364 12.58 -0.48 -26.82
CA SER A 364 13.66 0.41 -27.25
C SER A 364 14.96 -0.34 -27.55
N GLN A 365 15.40 -1.21 -26.63
CA GLN A 365 16.62 -2.01 -26.80
C GLN A 365 16.55 -2.97 -28.00
N ARG A 366 15.33 -3.37 -28.40
CA ARG A 366 15.09 -4.27 -29.53
C ARG A 366 14.65 -3.55 -30.80
N SER A 367 14.60 -2.21 -30.79
CA SER A 367 14.11 -1.38 -31.90
C SER A 367 12.70 -1.76 -32.38
N LEU A 368 11.83 -2.16 -31.46
CA LEU A 368 10.45 -2.54 -31.73
C LEU A 368 9.52 -1.31 -31.65
N GLN A 369 8.54 -1.24 -32.54
CA GLN A 369 7.57 -0.15 -32.60
C GLN A 369 6.31 -0.51 -31.81
N VAL A 370 6.26 -0.07 -30.55
CA VAL A 370 5.12 -0.24 -29.65
C VAL A 370 4.86 1.06 -28.88
N ASP A 371 3.60 1.31 -28.60
CA ASP A 371 3.13 2.36 -27.71
C ASP A 371 2.53 1.72 -26.45
N VAL A 372 3.08 2.07 -25.28
CA VAL A 372 2.64 1.56 -23.97
C VAL A 372 2.08 2.73 -23.17
N ARG A 373 0.77 2.73 -22.95
CA ARG A 373 0.05 3.84 -22.30
C ARG A 373 -0.61 3.41 -21.00
N ASN A 374 -0.34 4.13 -19.92
CA ASN A 374 -1.07 3.96 -18.66
C ASN A 374 -2.53 4.40 -18.84
N SER A 375 -3.46 3.49 -18.55
CA SER A 375 -4.91 3.72 -18.60
C SER A 375 -5.59 3.51 -17.24
N SER A 376 -4.81 3.35 -16.17
CA SER A 376 -5.31 3.07 -14.82
C SER A 376 -6.32 4.13 -14.36
N ASP A 377 -6.03 5.40 -14.63
CA ASP A 377 -6.87 6.54 -14.23
C ASP A 377 -8.19 6.66 -15.02
N ARG A 378 -8.28 5.99 -16.16
CA ARG A 378 -9.46 6.02 -17.04
C ARG A 378 -10.25 4.71 -17.01
N LEU A 379 -9.74 3.69 -16.30
CA LEU A 379 -10.29 2.35 -16.29
C LEU A 379 -10.24 1.76 -14.88
N HIS A 380 -11.22 2.15 -14.09
CA HIS A 380 -11.45 1.59 -12.75
C HIS A 380 -12.17 0.25 -12.85
N ASN A 381 -11.98 -0.62 -11.85
CA ASN A 381 -12.58 -1.96 -11.89
C ASN A 381 -13.15 -2.41 -10.55
N LEU A 382 -14.39 -2.93 -10.62
CA LEU A 382 -15.03 -3.68 -9.54
C LEU A 382 -14.96 -5.16 -9.85
N ALA A 383 -14.60 -5.97 -8.88
CA ALA A 383 -14.78 -7.41 -8.95
C ALA A 383 -16.05 -7.81 -8.20
N ILE A 384 -16.94 -8.54 -8.88
CA ILE A 384 -18.06 -9.25 -8.26
C ILE A 384 -17.70 -10.73 -8.16
N GLN A 385 -17.56 -11.24 -6.94
CA GLN A 385 -16.98 -12.57 -6.67
C GLN A 385 -17.89 -13.35 -5.70
N GLY A 386 -17.96 -14.66 -5.84
CA GLY A 386 -18.81 -15.56 -5.05
C GLY A 386 -19.78 -16.37 -5.91
N PRO A 387 -20.36 -17.45 -5.36
CA PRO A 387 -21.21 -18.39 -6.11
C PRO A 387 -22.44 -17.75 -6.76
N LEU A 388 -22.99 -16.66 -6.21
CA LEU A 388 -24.18 -15.96 -6.74
C LEU A 388 -23.83 -14.83 -7.73
N SER A 389 -22.54 -14.54 -7.95
CA SER A 389 -22.09 -13.46 -8.86
C SER A 389 -22.67 -13.59 -10.27
N ARG A 390 -22.70 -14.81 -10.82
CA ARG A 390 -23.28 -15.10 -12.13
C ARG A 390 -24.77 -14.80 -12.18
N GLU A 391 -25.51 -15.20 -11.15
CA GLU A 391 -26.96 -15.03 -11.10
C GLU A 391 -27.35 -13.56 -11.04
N ILE A 392 -26.63 -12.77 -10.22
CA ILE A 392 -26.80 -11.32 -10.12
C ILE A 392 -26.56 -10.67 -11.50
N LEU A 393 -25.47 -11.03 -12.18
CA LEU A 393 -25.12 -10.41 -13.46
C LEU A 393 -26.02 -10.85 -14.62
N ARG A 394 -26.63 -12.04 -14.55
CA ARG A 394 -27.45 -12.60 -15.64
C ARG A 394 -28.59 -11.66 -16.06
N ALA A 395 -29.19 -10.95 -15.10
CA ALA A 395 -30.30 -10.04 -15.36
C ALA A 395 -29.86 -8.62 -15.78
N LEU A 396 -28.58 -8.30 -15.65
CA LEU A 396 -28.08 -6.92 -15.76
C LEU A 396 -27.26 -6.66 -17.01
N VAL A 397 -26.52 -7.67 -17.47
CA VAL A 397 -25.54 -7.50 -18.53
C VAL A 397 -26.19 -7.62 -19.90
N ALA A 398 -26.03 -6.57 -20.70
CA ALA A 398 -26.31 -6.58 -22.12
C ALA A 398 -24.98 -6.54 -22.90
N PHE A 399 -24.59 -7.66 -23.51
CA PHE A 399 -23.37 -7.69 -24.33
C PHE A 399 -23.54 -6.92 -25.63
N ASP A 400 -22.44 -6.36 -26.14
CA ASP A 400 -22.45 -5.68 -27.43
C ASP A 400 -22.85 -6.62 -28.58
N PRO A 401 -23.41 -6.10 -29.68
CA PRO A 401 -23.83 -6.93 -30.83
C PRO A 401 -22.72 -7.85 -31.39
N CYS A 402 -21.47 -7.41 -31.32
CA CYS A 402 -20.30 -8.21 -31.73
C CYS A 402 -20.09 -9.47 -30.86
N PHE A 403 -20.66 -9.49 -29.66
CA PHE A 403 -20.60 -10.58 -28.68
C PHE A 403 -21.97 -11.20 -28.40
N GLN A 404 -22.99 -10.95 -29.24
CA GLN A 404 -24.38 -11.37 -28.99
C GLN A 404 -24.60 -12.88 -28.80
N SER A 405 -23.66 -13.72 -29.23
CA SER A 405 -23.68 -15.17 -28.99
C SER A 405 -23.23 -15.57 -27.58
N LEU A 406 -22.60 -14.66 -26.85
CA LEU A 406 -22.18 -14.84 -25.47
C LEU A 406 -23.29 -14.43 -24.51
N THR A 407 -23.40 -15.19 -23.42
CA THR A 407 -24.18 -14.85 -22.25
C THR A 407 -23.27 -14.95 -21.03
N ILE A 408 -23.75 -14.48 -19.88
CA ILE A 408 -23.01 -14.58 -18.62
C ILE A 408 -22.75 -16.04 -18.23
N ASP A 409 -23.64 -16.95 -18.62
CA ASP A 409 -23.49 -18.39 -18.41
C ASP A 409 -22.47 -19.03 -19.36
N THR A 410 -22.31 -18.51 -20.58
CA THR A 410 -21.43 -19.10 -21.61
C THR A 410 -20.06 -18.44 -21.72
N LEU A 411 -19.82 -17.29 -21.05
CA LEU A 411 -18.51 -16.65 -21.01
C LEU A 411 -17.48 -17.57 -20.31
N PRO A 412 -16.46 -18.08 -21.00
CA PRO A 412 -15.51 -19.02 -20.39
C PRO A 412 -14.52 -18.32 -19.45
N TYR A 413 -13.89 -19.09 -18.55
CA TYR A 413 -12.85 -18.56 -17.67
C TYR A 413 -11.68 -17.97 -18.48
N PHE A 414 -11.09 -16.86 -18.02
CA PHE A 414 -10.08 -16.08 -18.75
C PHE A 414 -10.55 -15.54 -20.12
N HIS A 415 -11.85 -15.41 -20.34
CA HIS A 415 -12.40 -14.65 -21.47
C HIS A 415 -13.06 -13.36 -20.98
N PHE A 416 -13.16 -12.40 -21.88
CA PHE A 416 -13.82 -11.13 -21.63
C PHE A 416 -14.65 -10.70 -22.84
N ALA A 417 -15.61 -9.82 -22.59
CA ALA A 417 -16.43 -9.21 -23.62
C ALA A 417 -16.82 -7.80 -23.20
N THR A 418 -17.13 -6.95 -24.17
CA THR A 418 -17.69 -5.61 -23.92
C THR A 418 -19.21 -5.67 -23.91
N GLY A 419 -19.82 -4.76 -23.15
CA GLY A 419 -21.26 -4.65 -23.02
C GLY A 419 -21.64 -3.50 -22.11
N ALA A 420 -22.83 -3.58 -21.54
CA ALA A 420 -23.35 -2.59 -20.61
C ALA A 420 -24.14 -3.20 -19.45
N ILE A 421 -24.14 -2.49 -18.31
CA ILE A 421 -25.06 -2.73 -17.19
C ILE A 421 -25.84 -1.44 -16.97
N ALA A 422 -27.18 -1.51 -16.98
CA ALA A 422 -28.04 -0.32 -16.85
C ALA A 422 -27.66 0.82 -17.83
N GLY A 423 -27.23 0.48 -19.05
CA GLY A 423 -26.78 1.43 -20.06
C GLY A 423 -25.36 1.97 -19.89
N ILE A 424 -24.63 1.56 -18.84
CA ILE A 424 -23.25 1.96 -18.56
C ILE A 424 -22.29 1.04 -19.34
N PRO A 425 -21.50 1.57 -20.30
CA PRO A 425 -20.54 0.76 -21.05
C PRO A 425 -19.41 0.25 -20.17
N LEU A 426 -19.05 -1.02 -20.33
CA LEU A 426 -17.98 -1.67 -19.57
C LEU A 426 -17.34 -2.82 -20.34
N LEU A 427 -16.15 -3.23 -19.90
CA LEU A 427 -15.55 -4.52 -20.25
C LEU A 427 -15.72 -5.48 -19.07
N LEU A 428 -16.26 -6.65 -19.34
CA LEU A 428 -16.51 -7.69 -18.36
C LEU A 428 -15.55 -8.86 -18.61
N SER A 429 -14.73 -9.18 -17.62
CA SER A 429 -13.76 -10.27 -17.64
C SER A 429 -14.19 -11.37 -16.68
N ARG A 430 -14.15 -12.63 -17.09
CA ARG A 430 -14.31 -13.77 -16.18
C ARG A 430 -12.97 -14.11 -15.53
N THR A 431 -12.53 -13.24 -14.63
CA THR A 431 -11.31 -13.33 -13.82
C THR A 431 -11.63 -13.00 -12.35
N GLY A 432 -10.67 -13.25 -11.45
CA GLY A 432 -10.87 -13.01 -10.03
C GLY A 432 -9.67 -13.43 -9.18
N TYR A 433 -9.58 -12.87 -7.98
CA TYR A 433 -8.46 -13.04 -7.04
C TYR A 433 -8.91 -13.61 -5.67
N THR A 434 -10.01 -14.36 -5.63
CA THR A 434 -10.66 -14.83 -4.39
C THR A 434 -10.76 -16.36 -4.25
N GLY A 435 -10.45 -17.09 -5.33
CA GLY A 435 -10.72 -18.53 -5.44
C GLY A 435 -12.19 -18.89 -5.67
N GLU A 436 -13.08 -17.91 -5.85
CA GLU A 436 -14.49 -18.13 -6.19
C GLU A 436 -14.78 -17.90 -7.67
N LEU A 437 -15.99 -18.32 -8.09
CA LEU A 437 -16.58 -17.82 -9.32
C LEU A 437 -16.71 -16.29 -9.24
N GLY A 438 -16.39 -15.59 -10.33
CA GLY A 438 -16.58 -14.15 -10.36
C GLY A 438 -16.17 -13.51 -11.67
N TYR A 439 -16.36 -12.20 -11.70
CA TYR A 439 -16.14 -11.34 -12.84
C TYR A 439 -15.52 -10.02 -12.41
N GLU A 440 -14.75 -9.40 -13.30
CA GLU A 440 -14.21 -8.05 -13.14
C GLU A 440 -14.83 -7.12 -14.19
N LEU A 441 -15.32 -5.97 -13.71
CA LEU A 441 -16.06 -4.98 -14.49
C LEU A 441 -15.22 -3.72 -14.60
N PHE A 442 -14.60 -3.52 -15.76
CA PHE A 442 -13.77 -2.37 -16.07
C PHE A 442 -14.62 -1.25 -16.66
N VAL A 443 -14.59 -0.06 -16.06
CA VAL A 443 -15.48 1.06 -16.39
C VAL A 443 -14.73 2.40 -16.32
N HIS A 444 -15.21 3.39 -17.08
CA HIS A 444 -14.75 4.77 -16.92
C HIS A 444 -15.13 5.30 -15.52
N PRO A 445 -14.25 6.05 -14.83
CA PRO A 445 -14.52 6.51 -13.47
C PRO A 445 -15.81 7.34 -13.30
N ASP A 446 -16.20 8.11 -14.32
CA ASP A 446 -17.43 8.92 -14.28
C ASP A 446 -18.71 8.09 -14.08
N HIS A 447 -18.68 6.80 -14.44
CA HIS A 447 -19.82 5.90 -14.27
C HIS A 447 -19.73 5.04 -13.01
N GLY A 448 -18.64 5.12 -12.24
CA GLY A 448 -18.40 4.23 -11.10
C GLY A 448 -19.50 4.27 -10.02
N PRO A 449 -19.95 5.45 -9.55
CA PRO A 449 -21.03 5.52 -8.56
C PRO A 449 -22.33 4.90 -9.06
N ALA A 450 -22.70 5.14 -10.33
CA ALA A 450 -23.91 4.57 -10.92
C ALA A 450 -23.81 3.05 -11.11
N LEU A 451 -22.64 2.54 -11.50
CA LEU A 451 -22.40 1.10 -11.61
C LEU A 451 -22.47 0.42 -10.23
N TRP A 452 -21.87 1.02 -9.21
CA TRP A 452 -21.94 0.54 -7.83
C TRP A 452 -23.40 0.41 -7.37
N ASP A 453 -24.18 1.49 -7.53
CA ASP A 453 -25.58 1.52 -7.10
C ASP A 453 -26.43 0.47 -7.85
N ALA A 454 -26.20 0.30 -9.16
CA ALA A 454 -26.89 -0.69 -9.97
C ALA A 454 -26.60 -2.14 -9.50
N LEU A 455 -25.33 -2.44 -9.22
CA LEU A 455 -24.92 -3.76 -8.74
C LEU A 455 -25.44 -4.03 -7.33
N MET A 456 -25.30 -3.08 -6.41
CA MET A 456 -25.79 -3.22 -5.03
C MET A 456 -27.30 -3.41 -4.98
N THR A 457 -28.07 -2.65 -5.77
CA THR A 457 -29.53 -2.79 -5.87
C THR A 457 -29.93 -4.16 -6.40
N ALA A 458 -29.31 -4.60 -7.49
CA ALA A 458 -29.63 -5.88 -8.10
C ALA A 458 -29.17 -7.08 -7.26
N GLY A 459 -28.10 -6.91 -6.48
CA GLY A 459 -27.55 -7.92 -5.59
C GLY A 459 -28.22 -8.00 -4.22
N GLU A 460 -29.04 -7.02 -3.83
CA GLU A 460 -29.72 -6.99 -2.53
C GLU A 460 -30.53 -8.27 -2.24
N PRO A 461 -31.35 -8.81 -3.16
CA PRO A 461 -32.09 -10.06 -2.93
C PRO A 461 -31.18 -11.28 -2.74
N PHE A 462 -29.93 -11.19 -3.21
CA PHE A 462 -28.92 -12.24 -3.12
C PHE A 462 -27.96 -12.04 -1.93
N GLY A 463 -28.17 -10.99 -1.13
CA GLY A 463 -27.29 -10.63 -0.01
C GLY A 463 -25.88 -10.23 -0.43
N LEU A 464 -25.75 -9.55 -1.58
CA LEU A 464 -24.49 -8.95 -2.05
C LEU A 464 -23.97 -7.94 -1.02
N GLN A 465 -22.70 -8.04 -0.67
CA GLN A 465 -22.06 -7.13 0.28
C GLN A 465 -20.74 -6.60 -0.29
N PRO A 466 -20.31 -5.38 0.08
CA PRO A 466 -18.95 -4.97 -0.23
C PRO A 466 -17.96 -5.73 0.67
N MET A 467 -16.72 -5.89 0.21
CA MET A 467 -15.67 -6.62 0.91
C MET A 467 -14.37 -5.84 0.90
N GLY A 468 -13.64 -5.88 2.02
CA GLY A 468 -12.38 -5.17 2.22
C GLY A 468 -11.13 -6.05 2.01
N MET A 469 -9.97 -5.41 2.07
CA MET A 469 -8.66 -6.05 1.86
C MET A 469 -8.35 -7.17 2.87
N LEU A 470 -8.81 -7.08 4.13
CA LEU A 470 -8.55 -8.12 5.14
C LEU A 470 -9.23 -9.44 4.79
N ALA A 471 -10.49 -9.39 4.36
CA ALA A 471 -11.21 -10.58 3.93
C ALA A 471 -10.59 -11.14 2.63
N LEU A 472 -10.10 -10.25 1.76
CA LEU A 472 -9.48 -10.62 0.48
C LEU A 472 -8.16 -11.35 0.71
N ASP A 473 -7.33 -10.87 1.63
CA ASP A 473 -6.06 -11.50 1.99
C ASP A 473 -6.27 -12.91 2.55
N ARG A 474 -7.33 -13.12 3.35
CA ARG A 474 -7.71 -14.47 3.78
C ARG A 474 -8.10 -15.35 2.59
N ALA A 475 -8.98 -14.85 1.72
CA ALA A 475 -9.50 -15.64 0.60
C ALA A 475 -8.42 -16.02 -0.42
N ARG A 476 -7.49 -15.11 -0.71
CA ARG A 476 -6.39 -15.35 -1.64
C ARG A 476 -5.37 -16.34 -1.08
N ILE A 477 -5.10 -16.31 0.24
CA ILE A 477 -4.22 -17.29 0.90
C ILE A 477 -4.84 -18.68 0.84
N GLU A 478 -6.12 -18.82 1.14
CA GLU A 478 -6.87 -20.08 1.02
C GLU A 478 -6.79 -20.67 -0.40
N ALA A 479 -6.87 -19.81 -1.41
CA ALA A 479 -6.77 -20.17 -2.82
C ALA A 479 -5.34 -20.34 -3.36
N GLY A 480 -4.31 -20.12 -2.54
CA GLY A 480 -2.90 -20.21 -2.95
C GLY A 480 -2.49 -19.15 -3.98
N LEU A 481 -3.08 -17.96 -3.92
CA LEU A 481 -2.78 -16.84 -4.80
C LEU A 481 -1.71 -15.92 -4.20
N LEU A 482 -0.80 -15.47 -5.05
CA LEU A 482 0.43 -14.78 -4.66
C LEU A 482 0.23 -13.29 -4.49
N ALA A 483 0.92 -12.68 -3.52
CA ALA A 483 1.04 -11.24 -3.38
C ALA A 483 2.50 -10.79 -3.55
N ALA A 484 2.71 -9.73 -4.34
CA ALA A 484 4.01 -9.09 -4.51
C ALA A 484 4.58 -8.61 -3.16
N GLY A 485 5.89 -8.78 -2.95
CA GLY A 485 6.56 -8.49 -1.68
C GLY A 485 6.29 -9.50 -0.57
N ARG A 486 5.50 -10.55 -0.84
CA ARG A 486 5.23 -11.66 0.09
C ARG A 486 5.71 -12.97 -0.49
N GLU A 487 5.05 -13.43 -1.55
CA GLU A 487 5.38 -14.71 -2.20
C GLU A 487 6.49 -14.56 -3.24
N PHE A 488 6.66 -13.37 -3.80
CA PHE A 488 7.71 -13.09 -4.77
C PHE A 488 8.19 -11.64 -4.70
N ASP A 489 9.41 -11.46 -5.17
CA ASP A 489 10.06 -10.23 -5.58
C ASP A 489 10.92 -10.55 -6.83
N ASP A 490 11.78 -9.62 -7.24
CA ASP A 490 12.65 -9.78 -8.40
C ASP A 490 13.78 -10.82 -8.21
N LEU A 491 13.89 -11.43 -7.03
CA LEU A 491 14.82 -12.53 -6.73
C LEU A 491 14.14 -13.90 -6.76
N ILE A 492 12.79 -13.95 -6.77
CA ILE A 492 12.03 -15.19 -6.75
C ILE A 492 11.50 -15.53 -8.15
N SER A 493 11.79 -16.75 -8.62
CA SER A 493 11.26 -17.24 -9.89
C SER A 493 9.82 -17.80 -9.79
N PRO A 494 9.08 -17.89 -10.92
CA PRO A 494 7.77 -18.54 -10.96
C PRO A 494 7.76 -19.98 -10.45
N TYR A 495 8.85 -20.75 -10.62
CA TYR A 495 8.93 -22.11 -10.10
C TYR A 495 9.07 -22.14 -8.58
N GLN A 496 9.86 -21.22 -8.01
CA GLN A 496 9.96 -21.06 -6.55
C GLN A 496 8.64 -20.58 -5.95
N ALA A 497 7.92 -19.69 -6.65
CA ALA A 497 6.65 -19.12 -6.20
C ALA A 497 5.43 -20.03 -6.42
N GLY A 498 5.60 -21.23 -6.99
CA GLY A 498 4.48 -22.18 -7.19
C GLY A 498 3.58 -21.89 -8.39
N ILE A 499 3.94 -20.93 -9.24
CA ILE A 499 3.22 -20.56 -10.46
C ILE A 499 3.96 -20.97 -11.74
N GLY A 500 4.84 -21.97 -11.66
CA GLY A 500 5.58 -22.50 -12.82
C GLY A 500 4.69 -22.97 -13.97
N TRP A 501 3.42 -23.30 -13.71
CA TRP A 501 2.41 -23.59 -14.74
C TRP A 501 2.09 -22.40 -15.66
N ALA A 502 2.38 -21.18 -15.20
CA ALA A 502 2.22 -19.94 -15.98
C ALA A 502 3.45 -19.64 -16.87
N VAL A 503 4.48 -20.49 -16.86
CA VAL A 503 5.67 -20.34 -17.71
C VAL A 503 5.57 -21.26 -18.93
N ALA A 504 5.43 -20.66 -20.11
CA ALA A 504 5.49 -21.36 -21.38
C ALA A 504 6.95 -21.62 -21.80
N ILE A 505 7.65 -22.46 -21.03
CA ILE A 505 9.08 -22.75 -21.18
C ILE A 505 9.48 -23.28 -22.57
N LYS A 506 8.52 -23.85 -23.31
CA LYS A 506 8.71 -24.34 -24.69
C LYS A 506 8.73 -23.23 -25.75
N LYS A 507 8.44 -21.97 -25.40
CA LYS A 507 8.60 -20.83 -26.31
C LYS A 507 10.03 -20.81 -26.84
N PRO A 508 10.26 -20.45 -28.13
CA PRO A 508 11.61 -20.39 -28.68
C PRO A 508 12.55 -19.50 -27.86
N ASP A 509 12.09 -18.32 -27.48
CA ASP A 509 12.82 -17.36 -26.64
C ASP A 509 11.86 -16.48 -25.82
N PHE A 510 12.34 -15.98 -24.69
CA PHE A 510 11.76 -14.93 -23.84
C PHE A 510 12.77 -14.52 -22.75
N ILE A 511 12.63 -13.30 -22.20
CA ILE A 511 13.54 -12.80 -21.16
C ILE A 511 13.47 -13.70 -19.93
N GLY A 512 14.64 -14.10 -19.42
CA GLY A 512 14.77 -14.98 -18.25
C GLY A 512 14.69 -16.48 -18.57
N LYS A 513 14.39 -16.89 -19.81
CA LYS A 513 14.24 -18.31 -20.19
C LYS A 513 15.42 -19.18 -19.77
N ALA A 514 16.64 -18.79 -20.13
CA ALA A 514 17.84 -19.60 -19.85
C ALA A 514 18.11 -19.77 -18.34
N ALA A 515 17.80 -18.77 -17.53
CA ALA A 515 17.88 -18.88 -16.07
C ALA A 515 16.78 -19.81 -15.54
N LEU A 516 15.56 -19.65 -16.04
CA LEU A 516 14.42 -20.48 -15.66
C LEU A 516 14.57 -21.95 -16.03
N GLU A 517 15.23 -22.29 -17.14
CA GLU A 517 15.55 -23.69 -17.49
C GLU A 517 16.40 -24.35 -16.40
N LYS A 518 17.44 -23.65 -15.92
CA LYS A 518 18.30 -24.12 -14.83
C LYS A 518 17.54 -24.20 -13.50
N ILE A 519 16.78 -23.17 -13.18
CA ILE A 519 16.01 -23.11 -11.92
C ILE A 519 14.93 -24.20 -11.89
N ARG A 520 14.31 -24.53 -13.03
CA ARG A 520 13.32 -25.61 -13.12
C ARG A 520 13.91 -26.98 -12.78
N GLU A 521 15.15 -27.23 -13.20
CA GLU A 521 15.83 -28.50 -12.94
C GLU A 521 16.21 -28.66 -11.47
N ARG A 522 16.61 -27.55 -10.82
CA ARG A 522 17.03 -27.56 -9.41
C ARG A 522 16.59 -26.26 -8.71
N PRO A 523 15.32 -26.14 -8.31
CA PRO A 523 14.85 -24.95 -7.62
C PRO A 523 15.47 -24.89 -6.21
N PRO A 524 16.00 -23.74 -5.77
CA PRO A 524 16.60 -23.62 -4.44
C PRO A 524 15.56 -23.72 -3.32
N ARG A 525 14.33 -23.29 -3.59
CA ARG A 525 13.14 -23.43 -2.74
C ARG A 525 11.90 -23.66 -3.61
N VAL A 526 10.85 -24.21 -3.02
CA VAL A 526 9.55 -24.39 -3.67
C VAL A 526 8.44 -23.92 -2.76
N ALA A 527 7.38 -23.37 -3.35
CA ALA A 527 6.20 -22.93 -2.62
C ALA A 527 5.31 -24.11 -2.24
N VAL A 528 4.87 -24.13 -0.98
CA VAL A 528 3.93 -25.11 -0.45
C VAL A 528 2.84 -24.43 0.37
N GLY A 529 1.70 -25.10 0.52
CA GLY A 529 0.73 -24.79 1.56
C GLY A 529 1.08 -25.56 2.83
N LEU A 530 0.86 -24.96 4.00
CA LEU A 530 1.04 -25.58 5.31
C LEU A 530 -0.27 -25.53 6.08
N LEU A 531 -0.64 -26.66 6.68
CA LEU A 531 -1.75 -26.76 7.63
C LEU A 531 -1.15 -26.82 9.04
N LEU A 532 -1.31 -25.76 9.83
CA LEU A 532 -0.71 -25.65 11.16
C LEU A 532 -1.59 -26.33 12.21
N ASP A 533 -0.96 -26.93 13.21
CA ASP A 533 -1.63 -27.46 14.38
C ASP A 533 -2.00 -26.31 15.34
N GLY A 534 -3.29 -26.14 15.59
CA GLY A 534 -3.85 -25.09 16.43
C GLY A 534 -4.39 -23.88 15.67
N ASN A 535 -4.73 -22.83 16.42
CA ASN A 535 -5.43 -21.63 15.90
C ASN A 535 -4.51 -20.40 15.79
N GLU A 536 -3.23 -20.54 16.14
CA GLU A 536 -2.28 -19.44 16.04
C GLU A 536 -1.85 -19.24 14.60
N VAL A 537 -1.87 -17.99 14.16
CA VAL A 537 -1.52 -17.62 12.79
C VAL A 537 -0.04 -17.25 12.77
N ALA A 538 0.71 -17.90 11.89
CA ALA A 538 2.10 -17.53 11.65
C ALA A 538 2.21 -16.12 11.05
N ALA A 539 3.39 -15.52 11.15
CA ALA A 539 3.69 -14.23 10.53
C ALA A 539 4.64 -14.40 9.35
N HIS A 540 4.60 -13.48 8.39
CA HIS A 540 5.59 -13.39 7.33
C HIS A 540 7.00 -13.32 7.91
N GLY A 541 7.94 -14.06 7.30
CA GLY A 541 9.34 -14.10 7.74
C GLY A 541 9.61 -15.13 8.86
N GLN A 542 8.58 -15.74 9.44
CA GLN A 542 8.80 -16.84 10.41
C GLN A 542 9.41 -18.06 9.72
N TRP A 543 10.33 -18.71 10.43
CA TRP A 543 11.11 -19.81 9.87
C TRP A 543 10.37 -21.14 9.97
N VAL A 544 10.60 -21.99 8.95
CA VAL A 544 10.18 -23.39 8.92
C VAL A 544 11.39 -24.27 9.26
N HIS A 545 11.18 -25.30 10.07
CA HIS A 545 12.19 -26.20 10.60
C HIS A 545 11.80 -27.67 10.31
N PRO A 546 12.77 -28.58 10.17
CA PRO A 546 12.49 -30.00 10.33
C PRO A 546 12.05 -30.29 11.78
N VAL A 547 11.27 -31.35 11.95
CA VAL A 547 10.78 -31.78 13.28
C VAL A 547 11.95 -32.05 14.21
N GLY A 548 11.95 -31.40 15.39
CA GLY A 548 12.99 -31.57 16.41
C GLY A 548 14.34 -30.90 16.13
N ASP A 549 14.52 -30.27 14.97
CA ASP A 549 15.81 -29.71 14.53
C ASP A 549 15.87 -28.18 14.63
N ARG A 550 17.05 -27.61 14.88
CA ARG A 550 17.21 -26.15 15.04
C ARG A 550 17.48 -25.38 13.76
N TRP A 551 17.95 -26.06 12.71
CA TRP A 551 18.29 -25.42 11.44
C TRP A 551 17.02 -25.16 10.62
N ARG A 552 17.09 -24.21 9.68
CA ARG A 552 15.94 -23.66 8.95
C ARG A 552 15.85 -24.30 7.56
N VAL A 553 14.68 -24.78 7.18
CA VAL A 553 14.38 -25.35 5.85
C VAL A 553 13.54 -24.43 4.98
N GLY A 554 12.97 -23.38 5.55
CA GLY A 554 12.11 -22.49 4.77
C GLY A 554 11.60 -21.30 5.56
N VAL A 555 10.67 -20.57 4.96
CA VAL A 555 10.11 -19.34 5.51
C VAL A 555 8.62 -19.23 5.15
N ILE A 556 7.82 -18.74 6.10
CA ILE A 556 6.42 -18.38 5.88
C ILE A 556 6.36 -17.09 5.05
N THR A 557 5.62 -17.10 3.95
CA THR A 557 5.40 -15.92 3.11
C THR A 557 4.09 -15.21 3.47
N SER A 558 3.01 -15.97 3.63
CA SER A 558 1.69 -15.47 4.05
C SER A 558 0.99 -16.51 4.92
N ALA A 559 0.12 -16.06 5.82
CA ALA A 559 -0.62 -16.96 6.70
C ALA A 559 -1.92 -16.30 7.16
N THR A 560 -2.93 -17.13 7.43
CA THR A 560 -4.23 -16.70 7.95
C THR A 560 -4.88 -17.82 8.75
N PHE A 561 -5.83 -17.46 9.61
CA PHE A 561 -6.78 -18.42 10.13
C PHE A 561 -7.91 -18.58 9.11
N SER A 562 -8.14 -19.78 8.60
CA SER A 562 -9.22 -20.10 7.67
C SER A 562 -10.49 -20.52 8.45
N PRO A 563 -11.60 -19.75 8.38
CA PRO A 563 -12.84 -20.10 9.06
C PRO A 563 -13.48 -21.37 8.49
N ILE A 564 -13.43 -21.56 7.16
CA ILE A 564 -14.06 -22.72 6.51
C ILE A 564 -13.31 -24.03 6.79
N LEU A 565 -11.98 -23.96 6.94
CA LEU A 565 -11.16 -25.10 7.35
C LEU A 565 -11.06 -25.22 8.88
N ASN A 566 -11.53 -24.21 9.61
CA ASN A 566 -11.37 -24.03 11.06
C ASN A 566 -9.92 -24.33 11.52
N ARG A 567 -8.95 -23.74 10.81
CA ARG A 567 -7.52 -24.02 11.00
C ARG A 567 -6.64 -22.87 10.52
N SER A 568 -5.50 -22.69 11.19
CA SER A 568 -4.43 -21.84 10.66
C SER A 568 -3.74 -22.47 9.45
N ILE A 569 -3.61 -21.69 8.39
CA ILE A 569 -2.94 -22.10 7.16
C ILE A 569 -1.86 -21.07 6.78
N ALA A 570 -0.86 -21.53 6.03
CA ALA A 570 0.19 -20.67 5.52
C ALA A 570 0.63 -21.06 4.11
N LEU A 571 1.12 -20.08 3.37
CA LEU A 571 2.00 -20.26 2.21
C LEU A 571 3.44 -20.14 2.70
N ALA A 572 4.31 -21.02 2.20
CA ALA A 572 5.72 -21.04 2.59
C ALA A 572 6.61 -21.38 1.41
N GLN A 573 7.84 -20.85 1.42
CA GLN A 573 8.91 -21.30 0.54
C GLN A 573 9.90 -22.16 1.32
N ILE A 574 10.00 -23.44 0.96
CA ILE A 574 10.79 -24.44 1.68
C ILE A 574 11.76 -25.17 0.75
N ALA A 575 12.76 -25.83 1.33
CA ALA A 575 13.69 -26.67 0.58
C ALA A 575 12.94 -27.86 -0.07
N PRO A 576 13.25 -28.23 -1.33
CA PRO A 576 12.50 -29.25 -2.08
C PRO A 576 12.37 -30.60 -1.36
N GLU A 577 13.38 -31.00 -0.60
CA GLU A 577 13.41 -32.25 0.16
C GLU A 577 12.37 -32.33 1.30
N TYR A 578 11.73 -31.21 1.66
CA TYR A 578 10.64 -31.15 2.65
C TYR A 578 9.27 -30.87 2.01
N ALA A 579 9.18 -30.80 0.68
CA ALA A 579 7.99 -30.29 -0.01
C ALA A 579 6.94 -31.34 -0.38
N ASP A 580 7.21 -32.61 -0.13
CA ASP A 580 6.24 -33.67 -0.39
C ASP A 580 5.00 -33.51 0.50
N ILE A 581 3.82 -33.60 -0.11
CA ILE A 581 2.54 -33.53 0.59
C ILE A 581 2.49 -34.61 1.68
N GLY A 582 2.07 -34.20 2.89
CA GLY A 582 2.05 -35.04 4.08
C GLY A 582 3.31 -34.97 4.93
N THR A 583 4.39 -34.34 4.45
CA THR A 583 5.58 -34.09 5.26
C THR A 583 5.23 -33.21 6.45
N VAL A 584 5.70 -33.58 7.63
CA VAL A 584 5.53 -32.79 8.86
C VAL A 584 6.76 -31.91 9.05
N VAL A 585 6.53 -30.63 9.31
CA VAL A 585 7.54 -29.61 9.62
C VAL A 585 7.12 -28.84 10.88
N GLU A 586 8.02 -28.06 11.44
CA GLU A 586 7.74 -27.16 12.55
C GLU A 586 7.82 -25.70 12.09
N VAL A 587 6.81 -24.90 12.44
CA VAL A 587 6.80 -23.45 12.21
C VAL A 587 7.17 -22.74 13.51
N GLY A 588 8.21 -21.92 13.45
CA GLY A 588 8.65 -21.10 14.57
C GLY A 588 7.67 -19.94 14.82
N LEU A 589 6.96 -19.98 15.95
CA LEU A 589 6.12 -18.87 16.39
C LEU A 589 6.89 -17.98 17.38
N VAL A 590 6.50 -16.70 17.48
CA VAL A 590 7.16 -15.71 18.36
C VAL A 590 8.64 -15.53 17.97
N ASP A 591 9.59 -16.05 18.76
CA ASP A 591 11.04 -16.00 18.46
C ASP A 591 11.52 -17.18 17.59
N GLY A 592 10.62 -18.12 17.29
CA GLY A 592 10.87 -19.32 16.48
C GLY A 592 11.71 -20.41 17.16
N LEU A 593 12.18 -20.18 18.39
CA LEU A 593 13.04 -21.09 19.15
C LEU A 593 12.36 -21.64 20.39
N LYS A 594 11.60 -20.81 21.13
CA LYS A 594 10.89 -21.22 22.34
C LYS A 594 9.55 -21.84 22.04
N ARG A 595 8.92 -21.41 20.95
CA ARG A 595 7.62 -21.90 20.54
C ARG A 595 7.64 -22.32 19.09
N ARG A 596 7.25 -23.56 18.85
CA ARG A 596 7.07 -24.12 17.53
C ARG A 596 5.76 -24.87 17.49
N VAL A 597 5.09 -24.79 16.35
CA VAL A 597 3.88 -25.56 16.07
C VAL A 597 4.18 -26.52 14.94
N SER A 598 3.71 -27.75 15.09
CA SER A 598 3.74 -28.72 14.01
C SER A 598 2.83 -28.22 12.87
N ALA A 599 3.24 -28.47 11.63
CA ALA A 599 2.48 -28.17 10.44
C ALA A 599 2.67 -29.28 9.40
N THR A 600 1.61 -29.60 8.67
CA THR A 600 1.65 -30.60 7.59
C THR A 600 1.68 -29.90 6.24
N VAL A 601 2.62 -30.32 5.38
CA VAL A 601 2.73 -29.85 4.01
C VAL A 601 1.55 -30.33 3.19
N GLY A 602 0.89 -29.41 2.50
CA GLY A 602 -0.27 -29.64 1.63
C GLY A 602 -0.11 -28.98 0.26
N THR A 603 -1.19 -28.98 -0.51
CA THR A 603 -1.26 -28.22 -1.76
C THR A 603 -1.16 -26.72 -1.48
N LEU A 604 -0.64 -25.95 -2.44
CA LEU A 604 -0.51 -24.49 -2.30
C LEU A 604 -1.84 -23.81 -1.98
N ALA A 605 -2.92 -24.24 -2.64
CA ALA A 605 -4.28 -23.89 -2.25
C ALA A 605 -4.77 -24.85 -1.16
N ALA A 606 -5.10 -24.34 0.02
CA ALA A 606 -5.64 -25.14 1.12
C ALA A 606 -7.16 -25.38 0.97
N TYR A 607 -7.87 -24.49 0.28
CA TYR A 607 -9.29 -24.59 -0.03
C TYR A 607 -9.51 -24.67 -1.54
N ASP A 608 -10.38 -25.59 -1.97
CA ASP A 608 -10.67 -25.89 -3.38
C ASP A 608 -9.42 -26.03 -4.29
N PRO A 609 -8.47 -26.92 -3.97
CA PRO A 609 -7.23 -27.05 -4.75
C PRO A 609 -7.44 -27.47 -6.22
N THR A 610 -8.61 -28.02 -6.57
CA THR A 610 -8.96 -28.37 -7.95
C THR A 610 -9.47 -27.17 -8.77
N LYS A 611 -9.70 -26.03 -8.10
CA LYS A 611 -10.31 -24.81 -8.63
C LYS A 611 -11.69 -25.06 -9.23
N SER A 612 -12.47 -25.95 -8.60
CA SER A 612 -13.81 -26.32 -9.06
C SER A 612 -14.79 -25.15 -8.99
N ARG A 613 -14.68 -24.30 -7.95
CA ARG A 613 -15.56 -23.14 -7.73
C ARG A 613 -15.29 -22.01 -8.72
N VAL A 614 -14.02 -21.73 -9.01
CA VAL A 614 -13.62 -20.74 -10.04
C VAL A 614 -14.15 -21.14 -11.43
N LYS A 615 -14.13 -22.44 -11.73
CA LYS A 615 -14.52 -23.01 -13.03
C LYS A 615 -16.01 -23.34 -13.15
N ALA A 616 -16.78 -23.23 -12.07
CA ALA A 616 -18.19 -23.59 -11.99
C ALA A 616 -19.06 -22.82 -12.99
#